data_AF-A0A821HBI1-F1
#
_entry.id   AF-A0A821HBI1-F1
#
_cell.length_a   1.000
_cell.length_b   1.000
_cell.length_c   1.000
_cell.angle_alpha   90.00
_cell.angle_beta   90.00
_cell.angle_gamma   90.00
#
_symmetry.space_group_name_H-M   'P 1'
#
loop_
_entity.id
_entity.type
_entity.pdbx_description
1 polymer ?
#
loop_
_entity_poly.entity_id
_entity_poly.type
_entity_poly.pdbx_seq_one_letter_code
_entity_poly.pdbx_strand_id
1 'polypeptide(L)'
;MRRHCRKRIFTLFFGCLIFYIGGYVFVSISEVTRDSTEKIVYLHALRRSSPMEHNIELCSSNDIDLIIIIISSSSHFLERESIRETWGSMPNLMNIRSQCIFVVGYQDGNSMFEELLNEAKSKHDLLYLTVDDDSIVGKELHAYKWLEKYCSNVTFTFKTNDYFFLMTSTALVYMMTPGLACFYGGLVESKNFLNQFFLSIVCMAIIPVQWCLFGYSFTFGSGNSVFGSFNNGVLRSFGLNNFYGENPDPTKALTIPSLTFVAYQCAFAIITVALISGAVVGRMKLIPYMIFVFLWSTLCYDPLARWIFSNQGWLNQMGTIDFAGGMVVHFASGISGLTVATILGPRSDFDPDALKTGQTHLPFTVLGTGMLWVGWMGFNGGSALAANGIASLAIVNTNVAAASSIVIWIILDIICGKAAGQSLGVVSIPGTCSAVVVGLVVITPAAGYVQPGYALLMGLIGGFIVYLFLLGKNRFFHVDDSLDVFTCHGVGGLIGSLLTGLFCQTDVSSKVNNGALYGNPVQLWYQVAGILITSAFSVACTAAILLPMHFTIGIRTSRDQQIRGLDNVAHGVIDCELPQQKLPVKLSALRQDRGNLNIATVATAIPK
;
A
#
# COMPACT_ATOMS: atom_id res chain seq x y z
N MET A 1 -13.12 -38.20 23.62
CA MET A 1 -13.39 -37.28 22.48
C MET A 1 -13.18 -35.77 22.78
N ARG A 2 -12.33 -35.36 23.74
CA ARG A 2 -12.02 -33.93 24.02
C ARG A 2 -10.53 -33.58 24.17
N ARG A 3 -9.60 -34.45 23.73
CA ARG A 3 -8.14 -34.19 23.81
C ARG A 3 -7.38 -34.33 22.48
N HIS A 4 -8.06 -34.51 21.34
CA HIS A 4 -7.42 -34.65 20.02
C HIS A 4 -7.69 -33.51 19.02
N CYS A 5 -8.48 -32.49 19.39
CA CYS A 5 -8.76 -31.33 18.53
C CYS A 5 -7.89 -30.09 18.79
N ARG A 6 -7.09 -30.05 19.87
CA ARG A 6 -6.30 -28.84 20.22
C ARG A 6 -4.92 -28.73 19.57
N LYS A 7 -4.42 -29.79 18.91
CA LYS A 7 -3.08 -29.77 18.27
C LYS A 7 -3.06 -29.53 16.76
N ARG A 8 -4.22 -29.52 16.08
CA ARG A 8 -4.27 -29.28 14.62
C ARG A 8 -4.76 -27.89 14.21
N ILE A 9 -5.39 -27.15 15.11
CA ILE A 9 -5.89 -25.78 14.83
C ILE A 9 -4.84 -24.71 15.17
N PHE A 10 -3.84 -25.03 15.99
CA PHE A 10 -2.74 -24.11 16.35
C PHE A 10 -1.59 -24.08 15.33
N THR A 11 -1.60 -24.95 14.31
CA THR A 11 -0.52 -25.05 13.29
C THR A 11 -0.91 -24.42 11.95
N LEU A 12 -2.19 -24.08 11.74
CA LEU A 12 -2.68 -23.57 10.46
C LEU A 12 -2.63 -22.03 10.32
N PHE A 13 -2.45 -21.29 11.41
CA PHE A 13 -2.42 -19.81 11.38
C PHE A 13 -1.00 -19.19 11.41
N PHE A 14 0.05 -19.98 11.66
CA PHE A 14 1.44 -19.49 11.74
C PHE A 14 2.36 -19.99 10.61
N GLY A 15 1.83 -20.76 9.65
CA GLY A 15 2.60 -21.34 8.54
C GLY A 15 3.01 -20.38 7.43
N CYS A 16 2.59 -19.11 7.46
CA CYS A 16 2.92 -18.11 6.44
C CYS A 16 3.86 -17.00 6.91
N LEU A 17 4.33 -17.01 8.18
CA LEU A 17 5.16 -15.92 8.71
C LEU A 17 6.49 -16.34 9.34
N ILE A 18 6.86 -17.63 9.26
CA ILE A 18 8.19 -18.12 9.68
C ILE A 18 8.75 -19.02 8.59
N PHE A 19 9.42 -18.42 7.61
CA PHE A 19 10.43 -19.10 6.80
C PHE A 19 11.58 -18.14 6.54
N TYR A 20 12.53 -18.09 7.48
CA TYR A 20 13.86 -17.53 7.23
C TYR A 20 14.90 -18.11 8.21
N ILE A 21 15.25 -19.39 8.00
CA ILE A 21 16.57 -19.91 8.38
C ILE A 21 16.95 -20.89 7.25
N GLY A 22 17.88 -20.47 6.38
CA GLY A 22 18.36 -21.24 5.24
C GLY A 22 18.22 -20.44 3.95
N GLY A 23 19.36 -19.99 3.40
CA GLY A 23 19.42 -19.14 2.20
C GLY A 23 18.86 -19.83 0.96
N TYR A 24 17.57 -19.63 0.71
CA TYR A 24 16.93 -19.95 -0.55
C TYR A 24 16.25 -18.69 -1.08
N VAL A 25 16.73 -18.26 -2.25
CA VAL A 25 16.10 -17.27 -3.12
C VAL A 25 14.68 -17.76 -3.44
N PHE A 26 13.69 -16.87 -3.40
CA PHE A 26 12.36 -17.17 -3.93
C PHE A 26 12.47 -17.35 -5.45
N VAL A 27 12.66 -18.60 -5.87
CA VAL A 27 12.58 -19.01 -7.25
C VAL A 27 11.12 -19.42 -7.48
N SER A 28 10.45 -18.80 -8.46
CA SER A 28 9.32 -19.47 -9.10
C SER A 28 9.90 -20.64 -9.87
N ILE A 29 10.14 -21.75 -9.16
CA ILE A 29 10.36 -23.04 -9.77
C ILE A 29 8.95 -23.45 -10.16
N SER A 30 8.56 -23.19 -11.41
CA SER A 30 7.57 -24.08 -12.01
C SER A 30 8.25 -25.44 -12.03
N GLU A 31 7.94 -26.27 -11.04
CA GLU A 31 8.20 -27.70 -11.14
C GLU A 31 7.38 -28.12 -12.37
N VAL A 32 8.05 -28.28 -13.52
CA VAL A 32 7.45 -28.95 -14.67
C VAL A 32 7.36 -30.42 -14.28
N THR A 33 6.42 -30.69 -13.38
CA THR A 33 6.01 -32.04 -13.04
C THR A 33 5.32 -32.59 -14.27
N ARG A 34 5.85 -33.72 -14.75
CA ARG A 34 5.48 -34.45 -15.97
C ARG A 34 4.03 -34.96 -15.99
N ASP A 35 3.18 -34.52 -15.06
CA ASP A 35 1.87 -35.11 -14.82
C ASP A 35 0.90 -34.09 -14.21
N SER A 36 0.50 -33.10 -14.99
CA SER A 36 -0.74 -32.37 -14.74
C SER A 36 -1.47 -32.14 -16.06
N THR A 37 -2.19 -33.18 -16.46
CA THR A 37 -3.31 -33.13 -17.39
C THR A 37 -4.39 -32.17 -16.90
N GLU A 38 -4.20 -30.86 -17.09
CA GLU A 38 -5.33 -29.94 -17.24
C GLU A 38 -5.63 -29.76 -18.71
N LYS A 39 -6.79 -30.29 -19.10
CA LYS A 39 -7.33 -30.39 -20.45
C LYS A 39 -7.17 -29.08 -21.23
N ILE A 40 -6.21 -29.12 -22.15
CA ILE A 40 -5.99 -28.13 -23.21
C ILE A 40 -7.24 -28.07 -24.11
N VAL A 41 -8.15 -27.15 -23.81
CA VAL A 41 -9.14 -26.63 -24.77
C VAL A 41 -8.49 -25.47 -25.54
N TYR A 42 -7.35 -25.69 -26.20
CA TYR A 42 -6.66 -24.62 -26.95
C TYR A 42 -5.94 -25.13 -28.22
N LEU A 43 -6.40 -26.25 -28.79
CA LEU A 43 -5.72 -26.90 -29.92
C LEU A 43 -6.10 -26.41 -31.33
N HIS A 44 -6.99 -25.41 -31.49
CA HIS A 44 -7.45 -25.02 -32.83
C HIS A 44 -6.93 -23.69 -33.37
N ALA A 45 -6.47 -22.75 -32.53
CA ALA A 45 -6.02 -21.42 -32.98
C ALA A 45 -4.49 -21.31 -33.19
N LEU A 46 -3.69 -22.15 -32.52
CA LEU A 46 -2.21 -22.08 -32.56
C LEU A 46 -1.58 -22.91 -33.70
N ARG A 47 -2.39 -23.47 -34.60
CA ARG A 47 -1.91 -24.31 -35.72
C ARG A 47 -1.36 -23.51 -36.90
N ARG A 48 -1.43 -22.16 -36.88
CA ARG A 48 -1.05 -21.29 -38.00
C ARG A 48 0.24 -20.48 -37.80
N SER A 49 0.83 -20.47 -36.61
CA SER A 49 2.13 -19.83 -36.38
C SER A 49 3.24 -20.88 -36.43
N SER A 50 4.08 -20.81 -37.47
CA SER A 50 5.22 -21.70 -37.71
C SER A 50 6.15 -21.75 -36.49
N PRO A 51 6.42 -22.92 -35.89
CA PRO A 51 7.39 -23.02 -34.82
C PRO A 51 8.82 -23.09 -35.38
N MET A 52 9.54 -21.96 -35.26
CA MET A 52 10.85 -21.88 -34.60
C MET A 52 12.03 -22.61 -35.26
N GLU A 53 12.86 -21.88 -35.99
CA GLU A 53 14.15 -22.36 -36.50
C GLU A 53 15.29 -21.36 -36.31
N HIS A 54 15.30 -20.63 -35.19
CA HIS A 54 16.35 -19.64 -34.91
C HIS A 54 17.02 -19.92 -33.56
N ASN A 55 18.35 -19.74 -33.55
CA ASN A 55 19.23 -19.96 -32.41
C ASN A 55 19.07 -21.34 -31.73
N ILE A 56 18.72 -22.39 -32.49
CA ILE A 56 18.60 -23.78 -31.99
C ILE A 56 19.88 -24.24 -31.29
N GLU A 57 21.03 -23.75 -31.77
CA GLU A 57 22.37 -24.06 -31.28
C GLU A 57 22.63 -23.63 -29.82
N LEU A 58 21.80 -22.73 -29.27
CA LEU A 58 21.89 -22.25 -27.89
C LEU A 58 21.91 -23.38 -26.86
N CYS A 59 21.20 -24.48 -27.14
CA CYS A 59 21.08 -25.63 -26.24
C CYS A 59 21.78 -26.90 -26.78
N SER A 60 22.39 -26.82 -27.96
CA SER A 60 23.00 -27.96 -28.65
C SER A 60 24.45 -28.23 -28.23
N SER A 61 25.14 -27.23 -27.65
CA SER A 61 26.60 -27.23 -27.53
C SER A 61 27.14 -27.37 -26.11
N ASN A 62 26.31 -27.21 -25.06
CA ASN A 62 26.74 -27.30 -23.66
C ASN A 62 25.63 -27.91 -22.80
N ASP A 63 26.00 -28.73 -21.80
CA ASP A 63 25.10 -29.07 -20.70
C ASP A 63 24.79 -27.78 -19.92
N ILE A 64 23.70 -27.09 -20.26
CA ILE A 64 23.24 -25.90 -19.54
C ILE A 64 22.34 -26.37 -18.41
N ASP A 65 22.66 -25.97 -17.18
CA ASP A 65 21.92 -26.38 -15.99
C ASP A 65 20.75 -25.41 -15.71
N LEU A 66 20.89 -24.13 -16.07
CA LEU A 66 19.90 -23.06 -15.87
C LEU A 66 19.73 -22.18 -17.11
N ILE A 67 18.50 -21.99 -17.58
CA ILE A 67 18.19 -20.93 -18.56
C ILE A 67 17.44 -19.78 -17.87
N ILE A 68 17.92 -18.55 -18.08
CA ILE A 68 17.27 -17.32 -17.64
C ILE A 68 16.53 -16.69 -18.82
N ILE A 69 15.21 -16.67 -18.77
CA ILE A 69 14.34 -16.06 -19.77
C ILE A 69 14.05 -14.60 -19.39
N ILE A 70 14.38 -13.69 -20.30
CA ILE A 70 14.08 -12.26 -20.18
C ILE A 70 13.13 -11.86 -21.30
N ILE A 71 11.91 -11.48 -20.95
CA ILE A 71 10.97 -10.92 -21.91
C ILE A 71 11.33 -9.46 -22.14
N SER A 72 11.49 -9.07 -23.40
CA SER A 72 11.93 -7.74 -23.81
C SER A 72 11.03 -7.20 -24.93
N SER A 73 10.87 -5.88 -25.02
CA SER A 73 10.23 -5.24 -26.17
C SER A 73 11.20 -5.20 -27.35
N SER A 74 10.66 -5.24 -28.56
CA SER A 74 11.38 -4.98 -29.82
C SER A 74 12.26 -3.74 -29.78
N SER A 75 11.85 -2.69 -29.04
CA SER A 75 12.58 -1.43 -28.94
C SER A 75 13.73 -1.38 -27.91
N HIS A 76 13.82 -2.34 -26.98
CA HIS A 76 14.71 -2.29 -25.81
C HIS A 76 16.15 -2.81 -26.07
N PHE A 77 16.82 -2.30 -27.11
CA PHE A 77 18.17 -2.75 -27.48
C PHE A 77 19.22 -2.44 -26.41
N LEU A 78 19.20 -1.22 -25.86
CA LEU A 78 20.18 -0.75 -24.88
C LEU A 78 20.05 -1.50 -23.55
N GLU A 79 18.82 -1.81 -23.14
CA GLU A 79 18.54 -2.56 -21.92
C GLU A 79 19.01 -4.00 -22.02
N ARG A 80 18.78 -4.66 -23.18
CA ARG A 80 19.33 -6.00 -23.43
C ARG A 80 20.84 -6.00 -23.40
N GLU A 81 21.49 -5.02 -24.04
CA GLU A 81 22.94 -4.89 -24.01
C GLU A 81 23.46 -4.65 -22.59
N SER A 82 22.80 -3.79 -21.82
CA SER A 82 23.17 -3.53 -20.41
C SER A 82 23.08 -4.80 -19.55
N ILE A 83 22.09 -5.66 -19.80
CA ILE A 83 21.99 -6.96 -19.11
C ILE A 83 23.13 -7.89 -19.53
N ARG A 84 23.47 -7.96 -20.82
CA ARG A 84 24.61 -8.74 -21.32
C ARG A 84 25.92 -8.26 -20.69
N GLU A 85 26.16 -6.96 -20.61
CA GLU A 85 27.38 -6.39 -20.05
C GLU A 85 27.50 -6.55 -18.51
N THR A 86 26.40 -6.88 -17.83
CA THR A 86 26.35 -7.00 -16.38
C THR A 86 26.24 -8.46 -15.92
N TRP A 87 25.10 -8.86 -15.38
CA TRP A 87 24.90 -10.20 -14.80
C TRP A 87 24.48 -11.24 -15.84
N GLY A 88 23.97 -10.81 -16.99
CA GLY A 88 23.49 -11.69 -18.06
C GLY A 88 24.59 -12.42 -18.82
N SER A 89 25.85 -11.95 -18.77
CA SER A 89 27.00 -12.65 -19.36
C SER A 89 27.68 -13.64 -18.42
N MET A 90 27.24 -13.79 -17.17
CA MET A 90 27.87 -14.70 -16.22
C MET A 90 27.53 -16.17 -16.58
N PRO A 91 28.48 -16.95 -17.12
CA PRO A 91 28.19 -18.30 -17.59
C PRO A 91 28.11 -19.32 -16.45
N ASN A 92 28.59 -18.95 -15.25
CA ASN A 92 28.57 -19.77 -14.05
C ASN A 92 28.07 -18.96 -12.85
N LEU A 93 26.78 -19.06 -12.56
CA LEU A 93 26.21 -18.54 -11.32
C LEU A 93 26.33 -19.59 -10.22
N MET A 94 27.20 -19.37 -9.22
CA MET A 94 27.32 -20.25 -8.05
C MET A 94 27.51 -21.74 -8.39
N ASN A 95 28.41 -22.04 -9.35
CA ASN A 95 28.65 -23.39 -9.90
C ASN A 95 27.50 -24.01 -10.71
N ILE A 96 26.48 -23.24 -11.08
CA ILE A 96 25.43 -23.64 -12.02
C ILE A 96 25.74 -22.99 -13.37
N ARG A 97 25.84 -23.79 -14.44
CA ARG A 97 26.03 -23.26 -15.79
C ARG A 97 24.74 -22.61 -16.26
N SER A 98 24.78 -21.30 -16.47
CA SER A 98 23.61 -20.50 -16.78
C SER A 98 23.73 -19.81 -18.13
N GLN A 99 22.64 -19.77 -18.88
CA GLN A 99 22.53 -19.01 -20.13
C GLN A 99 21.33 -18.05 -20.05
N CYS A 100 21.58 -16.78 -20.35
CA CYS A 100 20.53 -15.80 -20.51
C CYS A 100 20.01 -15.81 -21.95
N ILE A 101 18.68 -15.77 -22.10
CA ILE A 101 18.00 -15.63 -23.40
C ILE A 101 16.99 -14.49 -23.33
N PHE A 102 16.91 -13.72 -24.41
CA PHE A 102 15.94 -12.64 -24.57
C PHE A 102 14.81 -13.09 -25.47
N VAL A 103 13.58 -12.73 -25.14
CA VAL A 103 12.39 -13.10 -25.91
C VAL A 103 11.65 -11.84 -26.34
N VAL A 104 11.56 -11.64 -27.65
CA VAL A 104 10.96 -10.46 -28.29
C VAL A 104 9.82 -10.90 -29.19
N GLY A 105 8.77 -10.09 -29.25
CA GLY A 105 7.65 -10.28 -30.15
C GLY A 105 7.79 -9.32 -31.32
N TYR A 106 7.29 -9.71 -32.48
CA TYR A 106 7.18 -8.82 -33.61
C TYR A 106 5.91 -9.13 -34.40
N GLN A 107 5.37 -8.07 -35.03
CA GLN A 107 4.29 -8.14 -35.99
C GLN A 107 4.78 -7.66 -37.36
N ASP A 108 4.13 -8.13 -38.42
CA ASP A 108 4.42 -7.73 -39.79
C ASP A 108 4.24 -6.21 -39.94
N GLY A 109 5.27 -5.53 -40.46
CA GLY A 109 5.30 -4.06 -40.60
C GLY A 109 6.01 -3.31 -39.47
N ASN A 110 6.62 -4.00 -38.50
CA ASN A 110 7.46 -3.35 -37.48
C ASN A 110 8.72 -2.76 -38.13
N SER A 111 8.94 -1.45 -37.99
CA SER A 111 10.09 -0.73 -38.56
C SER A 111 11.44 -1.21 -38.01
N MET A 112 11.44 -1.89 -36.85
CA MET A 112 12.64 -2.36 -36.16
C MET A 112 13.06 -3.79 -36.52
N PHE A 113 12.37 -4.45 -37.47
CA PHE A 113 12.61 -5.86 -37.79
C PHE A 113 14.05 -6.14 -38.26
N GLU A 114 14.60 -5.28 -39.12
CA GLU A 114 15.99 -5.43 -39.61
C GLU A 114 17.03 -5.27 -38.49
N GLU A 115 16.80 -4.34 -37.56
CA GLU A 115 17.68 -4.14 -36.40
C GLU A 115 17.64 -5.35 -35.45
N LEU A 116 16.45 -5.90 -35.20
CA LEU A 116 16.27 -7.13 -34.41
C LEU A 116 16.93 -8.34 -35.06
N LEU A 117 16.85 -8.47 -36.39
CA LEU A 117 17.52 -9.54 -37.12
C LEU A 117 19.04 -9.43 -37.00
N ASN A 118 19.58 -8.22 -37.08
CA ASN A 118 21.02 -7.99 -36.92
C ASN A 118 21.48 -8.30 -35.49
N GLU A 119 20.71 -7.90 -34.47
CA GLU A 119 20.98 -8.25 -33.08
C GLU A 119 20.94 -9.77 -32.87
N ALA A 120 19.91 -10.45 -33.36
CA ALA A 120 19.75 -11.90 -33.22
C ALA A 120 20.92 -12.68 -33.85
N LYS A 121 21.41 -12.22 -35.01
CA LYS A 121 22.58 -12.80 -35.70
C LYS A 121 23.89 -12.51 -34.97
N SER A 122 24.02 -11.35 -34.32
CA SER A 122 25.26 -10.94 -33.68
C SER A 122 25.43 -11.52 -32.27
N LYS A 123 24.34 -11.62 -31.50
CA LYS A 123 24.39 -11.92 -30.06
C LYS A 123 24.03 -13.37 -29.74
N HIS A 124 23.36 -14.06 -30.67
CA HIS A 124 22.97 -15.48 -30.57
C HIS A 124 22.13 -15.86 -29.34
N ASP A 125 21.63 -14.91 -28.56
CA ASP A 125 20.85 -15.09 -27.33
C ASP A 125 19.40 -14.58 -27.44
N LEU A 126 18.99 -14.13 -28.62
CA LEU A 126 17.69 -13.51 -28.86
C LEU A 126 16.74 -14.47 -29.58
N LEU A 127 15.57 -14.70 -28.99
CA LEU A 127 14.43 -15.37 -29.59
C LEU A 127 13.41 -14.31 -30.02
N TYR A 128 13.25 -14.10 -31.31
CA TYR A 128 12.22 -13.23 -31.86
C TYR A 128 11.05 -14.07 -32.38
N LEU A 129 9.83 -13.67 -32.05
CA LEU A 129 8.62 -14.47 -32.22
C LEU A 129 7.56 -13.68 -32.99
N THR A 130 6.84 -14.33 -33.92
CA THR A 130 5.64 -13.77 -34.56
C THR A 130 4.47 -13.76 -33.58
N VAL A 131 4.56 -12.86 -32.61
CA VAL A 131 3.57 -12.60 -31.58
C VAL A 131 3.58 -11.11 -31.31
N ASP A 132 2.44 -10.58 -30.88
CA ASP A 132 2.36 -9.19 -30.44
C ASP A 132 3.49 -8.87 -29.44
N ASP A 133 4.24 -7.80 -29.72
CA ASP A 133 5.36 -7.38 -28.88
C ASP A 133 4.88 -6.93 -27.50
N ASP A 134 3.62 -6.53 -27.37
CA ASP A 134 3.03 -6.21 -26.07
C ASP A 134 2.52 -7.48 -25.34
N SER A 135 2.42 -8.62 -26.02
CA SER A 135 1.91 -9.87 -25.43
C SER A 135 2.99 -10.66 -24.70
N ILE A 136 3.16 -10.37 -23.41
CA ILE A 136 4.08 -11.09 -22.52
C ILE A 136 3.73 -12.57 -22.40
N VAL A 137 2.44 -12.90 -22.27
CA VAL A 137 1.96 -14.29 -22.18
C VAL A 137 2.24 -15.04 -23.48
N GLY A 138 2.05 -14.38 -24.63
CA GLY A 138 2.38 -14.95 -25.93
C GLY A 138 3.87 -15.26 -26.06
N LYS A 139 4.73 -14.31 -25.71
CA LYS A 139 6.19 -14.50 -25.68
C LYS A 139 6.60 -15.63 -24.74
N GLU A 140 6.02 -15.69 -23.55
CA GLU A 140 6.29 -16.71 -22.55
C GLU A 140 5.91 -18.11 -23.02
N LEU A 141 4.70 -18.31 -23.53
CA LEU A 141 4.24 -19.60 -24.03
C LEU A 141 5.12 -20.12 -25.18
N HIS A 142 5.55 -19.22 -26.06
CA HIS A 142 6.45 -19.56 -27.15
C HIS A 142 7.87 -19.84 -26.67
N ALA A 143 8.37 -19.10 -25.68
CA ALA A 143 9.66 -19.38 -25.04
C ALA A 143 9.66 -20.76 -24.36
N TYR A 144 8.58 -21.13 -23.65
CA TYR A 144 8.48 -22.45 -23.04
C TYR A 144 8.38 -23.58 -24.07
N LYS A 145 7.62 -23.38 -25.16
CA LYS A 145 7.64 -24.31 -26.30
C LYS A 145 9.02 -24.46 -26.91
N TRP A 146 9.83 -23.40 -26.91
CA TRP A 146 11.20 -23.42 -27.42
C TRP A 146 12.09 -24.28 -26.55
N LEU A 147 12.02 -24.04 -25.24
CA LEU A 147 12.76 -24.79 -24.24
C LEU A 147 12.40 -26.27 -24.25
N GLU A 148 11.10 -26.59 -24.30
CA GLU A 148 10.62 -27.98 -24.37
C GLU A 148 11.17 -28.69 -25.60
N LYS A 149 11.21 -28.02 -26.76
CA LYS A 149 11.61 -28.63 -28.03
C LYS A 149 13.12 -28.72 -28.21
N TYR A 150 13.88 -27.71 -27.78
CA TYR A 150 15.31 -27.58 -28.11
C TYR A 150 16.24 -27.66 -26.90
N CYS A 151 15.73 -27.50 -25.68
CA CYS A 151 16.52 -27.43 -24.45
C CYS A 151 16.01 -28.42 -23.39
N SER A 152 15.59 -29.61 -23.82
CA SER A 152 14.95 -30.62 -22.96
C SER A 152 15.82 -31.13 -21.81
N ASN A 153 17.13 -30.90 -21.86
CA ASN A 153 18.11 -31.35 -20.87
C ASN A 153 18.40 -30.31 -19.78
N VAL A 154 17.82 -29.11 -19.89
CA VAL A 154 18.03 -28.03 -18.91
C VAL A 154 17.28 -28.35 -17.63
N THR A 155 18.00 -28.31 -16.49
CA THR A 155 17.44 -28.70 -15.19
C THR A 155 16.54 -27.61 -14.60
N PHE A 156 16.92 -26.34 -14.78
CA PHE A 156 16.21 -25.20 -14.21
C PHE A 156 15.91 -24.14 -15.27
N THR A 157 14.74 -23.52 -15.16
CA THR A 157 14.39 -22.34 -15.94
C THR A 157 13.97 -21.23 -14.99
N PHE A 158 14.56 -20.05 -15.12
CA PHE A 158 14.24 -18.86 -14.34
C PHE A 158 13.69 -17.78 -15.27
N LYS A 159 12.54 -17.21 -14.95
CA LYS A 159 11.96 -16.11 -15.72
C LYS A 159 11.84 -14.87 -14.85
N THR A 160 12.40 -13.75 -15.30
CA THR A 160 12.18 -12.45 -14.66
C THR A 160 10.80 -11.93 -15.04
N ASN A 161 9.94 -11.63 -14.06
CA ASN A 161 8.55 -11.24 -14.33
C ASN A 161 8.09 -10.04 -13.49
N ASP A 162 7.92 -8.89 -14.14
CA ASP A 162 7.33 -7.67 -13.55
C ASP A 162 5.95 -7.95 -12.95
N TYR A 163 5.20 -8.89 -13.55
CA TYR A 163 3.91 -9.35 -13.01
C TYR A 163 4.04 -9.95 -11.61
N PHE A 164 5.03 -10.84 -11.38
CA PHE A 164 5.23 -11.46 -10.07
C PHE A 164 5.67 -10.42 -9.02
N PHE A 165 6.56 -9.52 -9.43
CA PHE A 165 7.01 -8.42 -8.58
C PHE A 165 5.83 -7.53 -8.15
N LEU A 166 4.97 -7.15 -9.09
CA LEU A 166 3.83 -6.29 -8.77
C LEU A 166 2.72 -7.03 -8.02
N MET A 167 2.47 -8.31 -8.28
CA MET A 167 1.55 -9.12 -7.46
C MET A 167 2.04 -9.24 -6.02
N THR A 168 3.34 -9.48 -5.82
CA THR A 168 3.94 -9.51 -4.49
C THR A 168 3.82 -8.14 -3.81
N SER A 169 4.13 -7.07 -4.54
CA SER A 169 3.97 -5.70 -4.06
C SER A 169 2.51 -5.39 -3.69
N THR A 170 1.55 -5.87 -4.49
CA THR A 170 0.11 -5.75 -4.21
C THR A 170 -0.25 -6.42 -2.90
N ALA A 171 0.17 -7.67 -2.68
CA ALA A 171 -0.08 -8.39 -1.42
C ALA A 171 0.51 -7.65 -0.21
N LEU A 172 1.72 -7.10 -0.35
CA LEU A 172 2.37 -6.29 0.68
C LEU A 172 1.57 -5.02 1.01
N VAL A 173 1.02 -4.31 0.01
CA VAL A 173 0.19 -3.12 0.25
C VAL A 173 -1.15 -3.50 0.89
N TYR A 174 -1.79 -4.60 0.47
CA TYR A 174 -3.00 -5.09 1.13
C TYR A 174 -2.77 -5.42 2.61
N MET A 175 -1.59 -5.95 2.97
CA MET A 175 -1.21 -6.20 4.36
C MET A 175 -1.12 -4.92 5.21
N MET A 176 -0.87 -3.75 4.60
CA MET A 176 -0.81 -2.49 5.34
C MET A 176 -2.14 -2.13 6.01
N THR A 177 -3.29 -2.52 5.45
CA THR A 177 -4.59 -2.15 6.05
C THR A 177 -4.87 -2.90 7.36
N PRO A 178 -4.66 -4.23 7.45
CA PRO A 178 -4.59 -4.92 8.73
C PRO A 178 -3.46 -4.42 9.64
N GLY A 179 -2.30 -4.05 9.08
CA GLY A 179 -1.22 -3.43 9.84
C GLY A 179 -1.65 -2.12 10.50
N LEU A 180 -2.40 -1.28 9.78
CA LEU A 180 -3.00 -0.05 10.28
C LEU A 180 -4.05 -0.31 11.35
N ALA A 181 -4.88 -1.35 11.17
CA ALA A 181 -5.85 -1.77 12.18
C ALA A 181 -5.16 -2.12 13.50
N CYS A 182 -4.07 -2.90 13.45
CA CYS A 182 -3.24 -3.19 14.62
C CYS A 182 -2.58 -1.93 15.19
N PHE A 183 -2.03 -1.07 14.32
CA PHE A 183 -1.34 0.16 14.71
C PHE A 183 -2.27 1.09 15.50
N TYR A 184 -3.41 1.45 14.89
CA TYR A 184 -4.41 2.33 15.49
C TYR A 184 -5.16 1.67 16.64
N GLY A 185 -5.56 0.41 16.51
CA GLY A 185 -6.22 -0.34 17.58
C GLY A 185 -5.36 -0.39 18.85
N GLY A 186 -4.05 -0.60 18.71
CA GLY A 186 -3.15 -0.62 19.87
C GLY A 186 -3.03 0.72 20.63
N LEU A 187 -3.39 1.84 19.97
CA LEU A 187 -3.29 3.20 20.50
C LEU A 187 -4.59 3.72 21.13
N VAL A 188 -5.69 2.96 21.05
CA VAL A 188 -6.99 3.34 21.62
C VAL A 188 -7.29 2.59 22.91
N GLU A 189 -8.25 3.12 23.68
CA GLU A 189 -8.79 2.44 24.86
C GLU A 189 -9.53 1.15 24.49
N SER A 190 -9.52 0.18 25.41
CA SER A 190 -10.16 -1.12 25.21
C SER A 190 -11.63 -1.03 24.79
N LYS A 191 -12.37 -0.02 25.28
CA LYS A 191 -13.78 0.23 24.93
C LYS A 191 -14.04 0.58 23.45
N ASN A 192 -12.99 0.89 22.67
CA ASN A 192 -13.05 1.23 21.25
C ASN A 192 -12.10 0.38 20.38
N PHE A 193 -11.44 -0.64 20.96
CA PHE A 193 -10.39 -1.40 20.31
C PHE A 193 -10.91 -2.14 19.07
N LEU A 194 -11.98 -2.92 19.22
CA LEU A 194 -12.56 -3.70 18.12
C LEU A 194 -13.20 -2.80 17.08
N ASN A 195 -13.85 -1.72 17.50
CA ASN A 195 -14.40 -0.74 16.58
C ASN A 195 -13.29 -0.15 15.69
N GLN A 196 -12.13 0.19 16.27
CA GLN A 196 -11.02 0.75 15.48
C GLN A 196 -10.50 -0.24 14.44
N PHE A 197 -10.41 -1.53 14.77
CA PHE A 197 -10.11 -2.58 13.79
C PHE A 197 -11.18 -2.68 12.70
N PHE A 198 -12.45 -2.61 13.09
CA PHE A 198 -13.58 -2.75 12.19
C PHE A 198 -13.64 -1.62 11.16
N LEU A 199 -13.24 -0.39 11.50
CA LEU A 199 -13.19 0.72 10.53
C LEU A 199 -12.24 0.44 9.36
N SER A 200 -11.13 -0.28 9.58
CA SER A 200 -10.24 -0.73 8.50
C SER A 200 -10.88 -1.84 7.64
N ILE A 201 -11.60 -2.78 8.26
CA ILE A 201 -12.34 -3.83 7.54
C ILE A 201 -13.43 -3.23 6.65
N VAL A 202 -14.14 -2.21 7.14
CA VAL A 202 -15.12 -1.45 6.35
C VAL A 202 -14.50 -0.89 5.08
N CYS A 203 -13.29 -0.32 5.16
CA CYS A 203 -12.58 0.20 3.99
C CYS A 203 -12.22 -0.94 3.01
N MET A 204 -11.72 -2.07 3.53
CA MET A 204 -11.42 -3.27 2.74
C MET A 204 -12.67 -3.92 2.10
N ALA A 205 -13.87 -3.65 2.61
CA ALA A 205 -15.12 -4.17 2.04
C ALA A 205 -15.71 -3.22 0.99
N ILE A 206 -15.82 -1.93 1.32
CA ILE A 206 -16.53 -0.95 0.49
C ILE A 206 -15.70 -0.53 -0.73
N ILE A 207 -14.41 -0.25 -0.52
CA ILE A 207 -13.58 0.36 -1.58
C ILE A 207 -13.33 -0.62 -2.72
N PRO A 208 -13.02 -1.90 -2.52
CA PRO A 208 -12.89 -2.83 -3.66
C PRO A 208 -14.17 -2.95 -4.48
N VAL A 209 -15.34 -2.91 -3.85
CA VAL A 209 -16.63 -2.94 -4.56
C VAL A 209 -16.79 -1.66 -5.40
N GLN A 210 -16.57 -0.48 -4.81
CA GLN A 210 -16.63 0.80 -5.52
C GLN A 210 -15.60 0.88 -6.65
N TRP A 211 -14.36 0.48 -6.39
CA TRP A 211 -13.24 0.45 -7.33
C TRP A 211 -13.54 -0.43 -8.54
N CYS A 212 -14.05 -1.66 -8.30
CA CYS A 212 -14.42 -2.60 -9.35
C CYS A 212 -15.64 -2.15 -10.15
N LEU A 213 -16.62 -1.49 -9.52
CA LEU A 213 -17.81 -1.00 -10.21
C LEU A 213 -17.48 0.18 -11.14
N PHE A 214 -16.71 1.15 -10.68
CA PHE A 214 -16.34 2.32 -11.49
C PHE A 214 -15.10 3.09 -11.04
N GLY A 215 -14.66 3.00 -9.78
CA GLY A 215 -13.60 3.88 -9.25
C GLY A 215 -12.28 3.79 -10.02
N TYR A 216 -11.89 2.58 -10.42
CA TYR A 216 -10.71 2.40 -11.27
C TYR A 216 -10.86 3.15 -12.62
N SER A 217 -12.02 3.06 -13.25
CA SER A 217 -12.30 3.72 -14.53
C SER A 217 -12.33 5.24 -14.40
N PHE A 218 -12.90 5.71 -13.30
CA PHE A 218 -12.99 7.12 -12.97
C PHE A 218 -11.59 7.74 -12.70
N THR A 219 -10.63 6.91 -12.26
CA THR A 219 -9.25 7.32 -11.99
C THR A 219 -8.30 7.14 -13.19
N PHE A 220 -8.29 5.97 -13.82
CA PHE A 220 -7.28 5.56 -14.79
C PHE A 220 -7.85 5.25 -16.18
N GLY A 221 -9.18 5.24 -16.34
CA GLY A 221 -9.82 5.01 -17.63
C GLY A 221 -9.70 6.20 -18.58
N SER A 222 -10.17 6.01 -19.81
CA SER A 222 -10.35 7.07 -20.80
C SER A 222 -11.18 8.23 -20.23
N GLY A 223 -10.78 9.46 -20.49
CA GLY A 223 -11.47 10.65 -20.01
C GLY A 223 -10.72 11.93 -20.32
N ASN A 224 -10.96 12.98 -19.54
CA ASN A 224 -10.24 14.25 -19.64
C ASN A 224 -9.22 14.39 -18.50
N SER A 225 -8.56 15.54 -18.41
CA SER A 225 -7.49 15.73 -17.42
C SER A 225 -7.97 15.82 -15.97
N VAL A 226 -9.28 15.99 -15.75
CA VAL A 226 -9.89 16.10 -14.41
C VAL A 226 -10.57 14.81 -13.98
N PHE A 227 -11.26 14.12 -14.89
CA PHE A 227 -12.03 12.92 -14.59
C PHE A 227 -11.88 11.84 -15.68
N GLY A 228 -11.81 10.58 -15.26
CA GLY A 228 -12.04 9.43 -16.12
C GLY A 228 -13.53 9.19 -16.40
N SER A 229 -13.83 8.21 -17.26
CA SER A 229 -15.20 7.81 -17.58
C SER A 229 -15.79 6.83 -16.57
N PHE A 230 -17.12 6.76 -16.48
CA PHE A 230 -17.83 5.68 -15.78
C PHE A 230 -18.07 4.44 -16.65
N ASN A 231 -17.74 4.51 -17.94
CA ASN A 231 -18.16 3.52 -18.93
C ASN A 231 -17.36 2.20 -18.85
N ASN A 232 -16.16 2.24 -18.26
CA ASN A 232 -15.20 1.14 -18.26
C ASN A 232 -14.88 0.63 -16.85
N GLY A 233 -15.90 0.48 -15.98
CA GLY A 233 -15.74 -0.20 -14.69
C GLY A 233 -15.12 -1.59 -14.85
N VAL A 234 -14.32 -2.06 -13.88
CA VAL A 234 -13.57 -3.33 -13.98
C VAL A 234 -14.50 -4.48 -14.37
N LEU A 235 -15.71 -4.52 -13.81
CA LEU A 235 -16.70 -5.56 -14.12
C LEU A 235 -17.29 -5.50 -15.54
N ARG A 236 -17.21 -4.35 -16.22
CA ARG A 236 -17.66 -4.15 -17.62
C ARG A 236 -16.52 -4.27 -18.63
N SER A 237 -15.33 -3.78 -18.27
CA SER A 237 -14.14 -3.81 -19.13
C SER A 237 -13.48 -5.19 -19.20
N PHE A 238 -13.59 -5.99 -18.14
CA PHE A 238 -12.97 -7.33 -18.06
C PHE A 238 -14.01 -8.46 -18.18
N GLY A 239 -15.23 -8.13 -18.61
CA GLY A 239 -16.29 -9.10 -18.90
C GLY A 239 -15.97 -9.92 -20.15
N LEU A 240 -15.42 -11.12 -19.94
CA LEU A 240 -15.44 -12.28 -20.83
C LEU A 240 -14.52 -12.34 -22.06
N ASN A 241 -13.90 -11.26 -22.55
CA ASN A 241 -12.96 -11.36 -23.69
C ASN A 241 -11.61 -10.62 -23.56
N ASN A 242 -11.41 -9.76 -22.55
CA ASN A 242 -10.20 -8.93 -22.42
C ASN A 242 -9.35 -9.30 -21.18
N PHE A 243 -9.24 -10.60 -20.85
CA PHE A 243 -8.33 -11.05 -19.79
C PHE A 243 -6.84 -10.79 -20.11
N TYR A 244 -6.51 -10.52 -21.38
CA TYR A 244 -5.16 -10.44 -21.89
C TYR A 244 -4.89 -9.26 -22.84
N GLY A 245 -5.85 -8.33 -23.02
CA GLY A 245 -5.78 -7.36 -24.11
C GLY A 245 -6.35 -5.99 -23.73
N GLU A 246 -5.54 -4.99 -24.07
CA GLU A 246 -5.78 -3.54 -24.03
C GLU A 246 -5.75 -2.84 -22.68
N ASN A 247 -4.82 -1.90 -22.64
CA ASN A 247 -4.41 -1.10 -21.52
C ASN A 247 -5.44 0.02 -21.26
N PRO A 248 -6.07 0.07 -20.08
CA PRO A 248 -7.04 1.12 -19.76
C PRO A 248 -6.40 2.51 -19.58
N ASP A 249 -5.09 2.60 -19.31
CA ASP A 249 -4.32 3.83 -19.54
C ASP A 249 -3.56 3.69 -20.88
N PRO A 250 -4.10 4.21 -22.00
CA PRO A 250 -3.49 4.07 -23.32
C PRO A 250 -2.10 4.73 -23.44
N THR A 251 -1.61 5.38 -22.39
CA THR A 251 -0.36 6.14 -22.39
C THR A 251 0.80 5.48 -21.65
N LYS A 252 0.57 4.42 -20.85
CA LYS A 252 1.65 3.68 -20.19
C LYS A 252 1.73 2.30 -20.80
N ALA A 253 2.52 2.04 -21.84
CA ALA A 253 2.81 0.66 -22.23
C ALA A 253 3.36 -0.09 -21.01
N LEU A 254 2.49 -0.85 -20.35
CA LEU A 254 2.77 -1.49 -19.08
C LEU A 254 3.12 -2.93 -19.41
N THR A 255 4.31 -3.38 -19.01
CA THR A 255 4.73 -4.79 -19.07
C THR A 255 3.99 -5.66 -18.05
N ILE A 256 2.82 -5.22 -17.58
CA ILE A 256 2.03 -5.85 -16.53
C ILE A 256 0.57 -5.96 -17.01
N PRO A 257 -0.09 -7.11 -16.82
CA PRO A 257 -1.52 -7.26 -17.02
C PRO A 257 -2.29 -6.14 -16.32
N SER A 258 -3.25 -5.53 -17.02
CA SER A 258 -4.01 -4.39 -16.50
C SER A 258 -4.74 -4.70 -15.19
N LEU A 259 -5.20 -5.95 -15.01
CA LEU A 259 -5.86 -6.39 -13.78
C LEU A 259 -4.91 -6.37 -12.55
N THR A 260 -3.61 -6.57 -12.74
CA THR A 260 -2.62 -6.45 -11.66
C THR A 260 -2.49 -5.00 -11.23
N PHE A 261 -2.43 -4.07 -12.19
CA PHE A 261 -2.41 -2.65 -11.87
C PHE A 261 -3.71 -2.19 -11.19
N VAL A 262 -4.87 -2.69 -11.62
CA VAL A 262 -6.17 -2.48 -10.95
C VAL A 262 -6.10 -2.91 -9.49
N ALA A 263 -5.59 -4.11 -9.21
CA ALA A 263 -5.48 -4.64 -7.85
C ALA A 263 -4.47 -3.85 -7.01
N TYR A 264 -3.32 -3.52 -7.59
CA TYR A 264 -2.28 -2.73 -6.93
C TYR A 264 -2.81 -1.36 -6.48
N GLN A 265 -3.44 -0.61 -7.39
CA GLN A 265 -4.00 0.71 -7.09
C GLN A 265 -5.23 0.66 -6.17
N CYS A 266 -6.01 -0.43 -6.21
CA CYS A 266 -7.10 -0.65 -5.25
C CYS A 266 -6.57 -0.65 -3.81
N ALA A 267 -5.40 -1.27 -3.59
CA ALA A 267 -4.79 -1.33 -2.26
C ALA A 267 -4.41 0.08 -1.72
N PHE A 268 -4.00 1.00 -2.60
CA PHE A 268 -3.73 2.41 -2.26
C PHE A 268 -5.03 3.15 -1.90
N ALA A 269 -6.10 2.92 -2.66
CA ALA A 269 -7.41 3.50 -2.37
C ALA A 269 -7.90 3.07 -0.98
N ILE A 270 -7.79 1.78 -0.66
CA ILE A 270 -8.19 1.21 0.64
C ILE A 270 -7.44 1.88 1.78
N ILE A 271 -6.09 1.87 1.73
CA ILE A 271 -5.29 2.37 2.85
C ILE A 271 -5.50 3.87 3.05
N THR A 272 -5.69 4.65 1.98
CA THR A 272 -5.88 6.11 2.05
C THR A 272 -7.08 6.48 2.91
N VAL A 273 -8.25 5.86 2.65
CA VAL A 273 -9.45 6.16 3.44
C VAL A 273 -9.35 5.56 4.84
N ALA A 274 -8.72 4.39 4.98
CA ALA A 274 -8.49 3.77 6.27
C ALA A 274 -7.63 4.64 7.21
N LEU A 275 -6.69 5.44 6.69
CA LEU A 275 -5.93 6.41 7.48
C LEU A 275 -6.83 7.44 8.18
N ILE A 276 -7.89 7.91 7.51
CA ILE A 276 -8.84 8.89 8.07
C ILE A 276 -9.55 8.35 9.33
N SER A 277 -9.67 7.02 9.45
CA SER A 277 -10.27 6.37 10.62
C SER A 277 -9.59 6.74 11.95
N GLY A 278 -8.30 7.07 11.92
CA GLY A 278 -7.56 7.46 13.12
C GLY A 278 -8.00 8.83 13.69
N ALA A 279 -8.70 9.65 12.90
CA ALA A 279 -9.20 10.94 13.35
C ALA A 279 -10.58 10.85 14.03
N VAL A 280 -11.29 9.71 13.94
CA VAL A 280 -12.71 9.60 14.35
C VAL A 280 -12.96 8.73 15.58
N VAL A 281 -11.88 8.30 16.24
CA VAL A 281 -11.88 7.35 17.36
C VAL A 281 -12.98 7.67 18.38
N GLY A 282 -13.80 6.65 18.68
CA GLY A 282 -14.78 6.67 19.76
C GLY A 282 -15.97 7.63 19.58
N ARG A 283 -16.03 8.42 18.50
CA ARG A 283 -17.01 9.52 18.40
C ARG A 283 -17.79 9.65 17.10
N MET A 284 -17.45 8.89 16.06
CA MET A 284 -18.24 8.83 14.83
C MET A 284 -19.14 7.60 14.81
N LYS A 285 -20.38 7.76 14.35
CA LYS A 285 -21.29 6.63 14.15
C LYS A 285 -20.84 5.77 12.96
N LEU A 286 -21.05 4.46 13.04
CA LEU A 286 -20.61 3.51 12.01
C LEU A 286 -21.29 3.70 10.64
N ILE A 287 -22.62 3.90 10.61
CA ILE A 287 -23.34 4.09 9.33
C ILE A 287 -22.86 5.33 8.57
N PRO A 288 -22.79 6.54 9.18
CA PRO A 288 -22.16 7.70 8.53
C PRO A 288 -20.71 7.46 8.09
N TYR A 289 -19.93 6.69 8.85
CA TYR A 289 -18.56 6.36 8.45
C TYR A 289 -18.53 5.50 7.17
N MET A 290 -19.40 4.49 7.04
CA MET A 290 -19.50 3.68 5.82
C MET A 290 -19.90 4.53 4.59
N ILE A 291 -20.86 5.45 4.77
CA ILE A 291 -21.26 6.39 3.71
C ILE A 291 -20.10 7.31 3.36
N PHE A 292 -19.41 7.84 4.36
CA PHE A 292 -18.22 8.66 4.18
C PHE A 292 -17.13 7.91 3.39
N VAL A 293 -16.85 6.65 3.72
CA VAL A 293 -15.84 5.83 3.01
C VAL A 293 -16.15 5.74 1.51
N PHE A 294 -17.39 5.39 1.15
CA PHE A 294 -17.81 5.28 -0.25
C PHE A 294 -17.77 6.62 -0.99
N LEU A 295 -18.29 7.68 -0.37
CA LEU A 295 -18.36 9.00 -1.01
C LEU A 295 -16.98 9.65 -1.10
N TRP A 296 -16.14 9.52 -0.08
CA TRP A 296 -14.82 10.12 -0.06
C TRP A 296 -13.87 9.41 -1.02
N SER A 297 -13.94 8.08 -1.15
CA SER A 297 -13.17 7.38 -2.20
C SER A 297 -13.57 7.87 -3.59
N THR A 298 -14.87 7.99 -3.85
CA THR A 298 -15.39 8.41 -5.17
C THR A 298 -15.13 9.88 -5.49
N LEU A 299 -15.37 10.79 -4.54
CA LEU A 299 -15.40 12.24 -4.79
C LEU A 299 -14.08 12.93 -4.46
N CYS A 300 -13.19 12.29 -3.68
CA CYS A 300 -11.92 12.87 -3.27
C CYS A 300 -10.74 12.05 -3.78
N TYR A 301 -10.66 10.76 -3.43
CA TYR A 301 -9.52 9.92 -3.81
C TYR A 301 -9.41 9.74 -5.32
N ASP A 302 -10.47 9.26 -5.98
CA ASP A 302 -10.42 8.94 -7.41
C ASP A 302 -10.04 10.17 -8.27
N PRO A 303 -10.58 11.39 -8.05
CA PRO A 303 -10.10 12.59 -8.74
C PRO A 303 -8.65 12.95 -8.43
N LEU A 304 -8.22 12.90 -7.16
CA LEU A 304 -6.82 13.23 -6.82
C LEU A 304 -5.83 12.26 -7.46
N ALA A 305 -6.16 10.96 -7.43
CA ALA A 305 -5.38 9.94 -8.09
C ALA A 305 -5.36 10.15 -9.63
N ARG A 306 -6.49 10.55 -10.24
CA ARG A 306 -6.51 10.94 -11.66
C ARG A 306 -5.56 12.10 -11.93
N TRP A 307 -5.62 13.15 -11.12
CA TRP A 307 -4.86 14.39 -11.37
C TRP A 307 -3.35 14.16 -11.29
N ILE A 308 -2.90 13.29 -10.39
CA ILE A 308 -1.48 13.14 -10.06
C ILE A 308 -0.87 11.85 -10.64
N PHE A 309 -1.55 10.70 -10.56
CA PHE A 309 -0.96 9.40 -10.98
C PHE A 309 -1.20 9.04 -12.45
N SER A 310 -2.26 9.57 -13.07
CA SER A 310 -2.48 9.37 -14.50
C SER A 310 -1.70 10.39 -15.32
N ASN A 311 -1.09 9.95 -16.42
CA ASN A 311 -0.38 10.84 -17.35
C ASN A 311 -1.31 11.84 -18.05
N GLN A 312 -2.61 11.55 -18.06
CA GLN A 312 -3.62 12.46 -18.58
C GLN A 312 -4.06 13.50 -17.53
N GLY A 313 -3.72 13.28 -16.25
CA GLY A 313 -4.08 14.15 -15.14
C GLY A 313 -3.45 15.54 -15.25
N TRP A 314 -4.21 16.58 -14.96
CA TRP A 314 -3.72 17.96 -15.16
C TRP A 314 -2.58 18.36 -14.22
N LEU A 315 -2.52 17.85 -12.98
CA LEU A 315 -1.40 18.10 -12.07
C LEU A 315 -0.14 17.35 -12.52
N ASN A 316 -0.30 16.12 -13.01
CA ASN A 316 0.77 15.35 -13.63
C ASN A 316 1.34 16.09 -14.85
N GLN A 317 0.47 16.56 -15.75
CA GLN A 317 0.86 17.34 -16.94
C GLN A 317 1.49 18.69 -16.62
N MET A 318 1.09 19.33 -15.51
CA MET A 318 1.74 20.54 -15.00
C MET A 318 3.19 20.26 -14.56
N GLY A 319 3.51 19.03 -14.16
CA GLY A 319 4.82 18.62 -13.67
C GLY A 319 4.86 18.32 -12.17
N THR A 320 3.73 18.21 -11.48
CA THR A 320 3.68 17.69 -10.11
C THR A 320 4.09 16.22 -10.11
N ILE A 321 5.07 15.88 -9.27
CA ILE A 321 5.56 14.51 -9.12
C ILE A 321 5.20 13.96 -7.74
N ASP A 322 4.77 12.71 -7.74
CA ASP A 322 4.44 11.96 -6.53
C ASP A 322 4.67 10.47 -6.80
N PHE A 323 5.80 9.94 -6.33
CA PHE A 323 6.23 8.59 -6.71
C PHE A 323 5.26 7.50 -6.25
N ALA A 324 4.79 7.56 -5.01
CA ALA A 324 3.95 6.52 -4.40
C ALA A 324 2.78 7.09 -3.56
N GLY A 325 2.45 8.38 -3.63
CA GLY A 325 1.28 8.93 -2.95
C GLY A 325 1.56 9.76 -1.69
N GLY A 326 2.65 10.50 -1.65
CA GLY A 326 2.87 11.52 -0.61
C GLY A 326 1.73 12.55 -0.57
N MET A 327 1.24 12.98 -1.72
CA MET A 327 0.09 13.87 -1.83
C MET A 327 -1.23 13.10 -1.85
N VAL A 328 -1.35 12.12 -2.77
CA VAL A 328 -2.62 11.41 -3.05
C VAL A 328 -3.10 10.58 -1.85
N VAL A 329 -2.17 9.96 -1.11
CA VAL A 329 -2.50 9.07 0.01
C VAL A 329 -2.32 9.81 1.33
N HIS A 330 -1.10 10.25 1.64
CA HIS A 330 -0.79 10.73 2.99
C HIS A 330 -1.29 12.14 3.26
N PHE A 331 -0.94 13.10 2.41
CA PHE A 331 -1.35 14.49 2.62
C PHE A 331 -2.87 14.65 2.54
N ALA A 332 -3.52 14.07 1.52
CA ALA A 332 -4.97 14.11 1.34
C ALA A 332 -5.73 13.48 2.52
N SER A 333 -5.33 12.29 2.99
CA SER A 333 -5.95 11.65 4.16
C SER A 333 -5.67 12.42 5.46
N GLY A 334 -4.47 12.98 5.62
CA GLY A 334 -4.10 13.80 6.77
C GLY A 334 -4.94 15.07 6.90
N ILE A 335 -5.10 15.82 5.81
CA ILE A 335 -5.94 17.04 5.76
C ILE A 335 -7.42 16.69 5.91
N SER A 336 -7.87 15.60 5.31
CA SER A 336 -9.24 15.12 5.48
C SER A 336 -9.49 14.70 6.93
N GLY A 337 -8.55 13.99 7.56
CA GLY A 337 -8.59 13.65 8.99
C GLY A 337 -8.71 14.88 9.89
N LEU A 338 -7.91 15.93 9.64
CA LEU A 338 -8.02 17.20 10.34
C LEU A 338 -9.41 17.83 10.16
N THR A 339 -9.94 17.82 8.94
CA THR A 339 -11.26 18.37 8.60
C THR A 339 -12.37 17.60 9.31
N VAL A 340 -12.32 16.26 9.30
CA VAL A 340 -13.26 15.40 10.01
C VAL A 340 -13.20 15.65 11.52
N ALA A 341 -11.99 15.68 12.10
CA ALA A 341 -11.81 15.94 13.53
C ALA A 341 -12.37 17.29 13.95
N THR A 342 -12.21 18.31 13.10
CA THR A 342 -12.74 19.68 13.33
C THR A 342 -14.25 19.70 13.26
N ILE A 343 -14.87 19.08 12.25
CA ILE A 343 -16.34 19.04 12.09
C ILE A 343 -17.00 18.20 13.19
N LEU A 344 -16.39 17.07 13.58
CA LEU A 344 -16.90 16.26 14.68
C LEU A 344 -16.73 16.98 16.02
N GLY A 345 -15.64 17.72 16.21
CA GLY A 345 -15.22 18.27 17.49
C GLY A 345 -14.51 17.24 18.40
N PRO A 346 -13.95 17.69 19.54
CA PRO A 346 -13.16 16.85 20.45
C PRO A 346 -13.99 15.75 21.13
N ARG A 347 -13.37 14.64 21.54
CA ARG A 347 -14.04 13.62 22.40
C ARG A 347 -14.44 14.21 23.76
N SER A 348 -15.39 13.57 24.43
CA SER A 348 -15.90 14.05 25.73
C SER A 348 -14.87 14.02 26.87
N ASP A 349 -13.84 13.19 26.73
CA ASP A 349 -12.70 13.00 27.62
C ASP A 349 -11.41 13.64 27.07
N PHE A 350 -11.51 14.46 26.02
CA PHE A 350 -10.36 15.15 25.45
C PHE A 350 -9.87 16.25 26.40
N ASP A 351 -8.62 16.12 26.82
CA ASP A 351 -7.89 17.12 27.57
C ASP A 351 -6.63 17.52 26.75
N PRO A 352 -6.54 18.77 26.27
CA PRO A 352 -5.39 19.27 25.52
C PRO A 352 -4.06 19.21 26.30
N ASP A 353 -4.14 19.26 27.64
CA ASP A 353 -2.99 19.30 28.55
C ASP A 353 -2.68 17.92 29.17
N ALA A 354 -3.57 16.94 29.01
CA ALA A 354 -3.32 15.58 29.47
C ALA A 354 -2.33 14.84 28.56
N LEU A 355 -1.45 14.06 29.18
CA LEU A 355 -0.74 13.00 28.48
C LEU A 355 -1.77 12.01 27.93
N LYS A 356 -1.54 11.48 26.71
CA LYS A 356 -2.38 10.43 26.12
C LYS A 356 -2.38 9.20 27.05
N THR A 357 -3.34 9.17 27.96
CA THR A 357 -3.64 8.06 28.85
C THR A 357 -4.71 7.21 28.16
N GLY A 358 -4.67 5.89 28.31
CA GLY A 358 -5.65 4.98 27.72
C GLY A 358 -5.12 4.06 26.61
N GLN A 359 -3.81 4.03 26.33
CA GLN A 359 -3.22 3.02 25.45
C GLN A 359 -3.14 1.68 26.19
N THR A 360 -4.03 0.74 25.86
CA THR A 360 -4.13 -0.55 26.59
C THR A 360 -3.48 -1.72 25.85
N HIS A 361 -3.12 -1.56 24.57
CA HIS A 361 -2.74 -2.67 23.68
C HIS A 361 -1.46 -2.43 22.87
N LEU A 362 -0.44 -1.80 23.47
CA LEU A 362 0.81 -1.40 22.79
C LEU A 362 1.53 -2.50 21.97
N PRO A 363 1.53 -3.79 22.36
CA PRO A 363 2.08 -4.84 21.51
C PRO A 363 1.44 -4.90 20.10
N PHE A 364 0.15 -4.58 19.96
CA PHE A 364 -0.51 -4.48 18.67
C PHE A 364 -0.01 -3.27 17.86
N THR A 365 0.30 -2.14 18.52
CA THR A 365 0.92 -1.00 17.85
C THR A 365 2.28 -1.36 17.27
N VAL A 366 3.11 -2.08 18.03
CA VAL A 366 4.43 -2.54 17.56
C VAL A 366 4.28 -3.52 16.39
N LEU A 367 3.37 -4.50 16.50
CA LEU A 367 3.07 -5.44 15.42
C LEU A 367 2.57 -4.72 14.16
N GLY A 368 1.63 -3.80 14.31
CA GLY A 368 1.09 -2.99 13.24
C GLY A 368 2.16 -2.14 12.56
N THR A 369 3.09 -1.56 13.34
CA THR A 369 4.25 -0.82 12.82
C THR A 369 5.12 -1.72 11.93
N GLY A 370 5.43 -2.94 12.39
CA GLY A 370 6.21 -3.90 11.61
C GLY A 370 5.52 -4.30 10.30
N MET A 371 4.21 -4.55 10.34
CA MET A 371 3.42 -4.86 9.15
C MET A 371 3.35 -3.67 8.18
N LEU A 372 3.18 -2.45 8.67
CA LEU A 372 3.20 -1.24 7.86
C LEU A 372 4.56 -1.05 7.20
N TRP A 373 5.66 -1.23 7.93
CA TRP A 373 7.01 -1.09 7.40
C TRP A 373 7.29 -2.12 6.29
N VAL A 374 7.02 -3.40 6.54
CA VAL A 374 7.18 -4.45 5.51
C VAL A 374 6.27 -4.20 4.31
N GLY A 375 5.01 -3.83 4.55
CA GLY A 375 4.05 -3.49 3.49
C GLY A 375 4.51 -2.30 2.64
N TRP A 376 5.19 -1.33 3.25
CA TRP A 376 5.72 -0.16 2.56
C TRP A 376 6.78 -0.49 1.51
N MET A 377 7.43 -1.65 1.60
CA MET A 377 8.34 -2.13 0.56
C MET A 377 7.59 -2.40 -0.75
N GLY A 378 6.39 -2.96 -0.67
CA GLY A 378 5.50 -3.10 -1.83
C GLY A 378 4.84 -1.78 -2.24
N PHE A 379 4.61 -0.88 -1.29
CA PHE A 379 4.04 0.44 -1.54
C PHE A 379 4.99 1.33 -2.35
N ASN A 380 6.20 1.56 -1.86
CA ASN A 380 7.19 2.38 -2.56
C ASN A 380 7.88 1.57 -3.66
N GLY A 381 8.40 0.38 -3.36
CA GLY A 381 9.11 -0.44 -4.36
C GLY A 381 8.23 -0.78 -5.56
N GLY A 382 7.00 -1.20 -5.32
CA GLY A 382 6.03 -1.52 -6.37
C GLY A 382 5.61 -0.33 -7.23
N SER A 383 5.76 0.90 -6.74
CA SER A 383 5.40 2.12 -7.49
C SER A 383 6.37 2.41 -8.64
N ALA A 384 7.49 1.69 -8.72
CA ALA A 384 8.31 1.63 -9.92
C ALA A 384 7.60 0.92 -11.10
N LEU A 385 6.58 0.10 -10.80
CA LEU A 385 5.78 -0.73 -11.72
C LEU A 385 6.57 -1.77 -12.52
N ALA A 386 7.83 -2.00 -12.17
CA ALA A 386 8.71 -3.00 -12.78
C ALA A 386 9.80 -3.43 -11.79
N ALA A 387 10.33 -4.64 -11.96
CA ALA A 387 11.41 -5.18 -11.16
C ALA A 387 12.77 -4.65 -11.66
N ASN A 388 13.12 -3.42 -11.28
CA ASN A 388 14.30 -2.72 -11.80
C ASN A 388 15.08 -1.95 -10.72
N GLY A 389 16.15 -1.26 -11.12
CA GLY A 389 16.99 -0.47 -10.22
C GLY A 389 16.24 0.64 -9.46
N ILE A 390 15.17 1.22 -10.05
CA ILE A 390 14.33 2.22 -9.38
C ILE A 390 13.52 1.57 -8.24
N ALA A 391 13.00 0.36 -8.45
CA ALA A 391 12.32 -0.39 -7.39
C ALA A 391 13.27 -0.68 -6.21
N SER A 392 14.48 -1.16 -6.52
CA SER A 392 15.52 -1.41 -5.50
C SER A 392 15.90 -0.13 -4.75
N LEU A 393 16.11 0.97 -5.48
CA LEU A 393 16.39 2.27 -4.90
C LEU A 393 15.25 2.75 -3.98
N ALA A 394 14.00 2.63 -4.43
CA ALA A 394 12.84 3.01 -3.64
C ALA A 394 12.75 2.21 -2.33
N ILE A 395 13.03 0.92 -2.35
CA ILE A 395 13.08 0.07 -1.15
C ILE A 395 14.20 0.52 -0.20
N VAL A 396 15.39 0.81 -0.72
CA VAL A 396 16.52 1.31 0.09
C VAL A 396 16.16 2.65 0.73
N ASN A 397 15.68 3.61 -0.07
CA ASN A 397 15.28 4.93 0.41
C ASN A 397 14.18 4.84 1.47
N THR A 398 13.22 3.93 1.29
CA THR A 398 12.14 3.65 2.26
C THR A 398 12.70 3.26 3.63
N ASN A 399 13.65 2.31 3.66
CA ASN A 399 14.27 1.86 4.91
C ASN A 399 15.14 2.94 5.55
N VAL A 400 15.94 3.64 4.74
CA VAL A 400 16.87 4.68 5.23
C VAL A 400 16.09 5.86 5.85
N ALA A 401 15.00 6.29 5.22
CA ALA A 401 14.17 7.37 5.76
C ALA A 401 13.44 6.96 7.05
N ALA A 402 12.90 5.72 7.11
CA ALA A 402 12.29 5.18 8.32
C ALA A 402 13.31 5.12 9.47
N ALA A 403 14.49 4.55 9.23
CA ALA A 403 15.54 4.42 10.22
C ALA A 403 16.07 5.76 10.73
N SER A 404 16.30 6.72 9.83
CA SER A 404 16.76 8.06 10.22
C SER A 404 15.70 8.84 11.00
N SER A 405 14.41 8.72 10.64
CA SER A 405 13.30 9.28 11.42
C SER A 405 13.24 8.70 12.85
N ILE A 406 13.47 7.39 13.02
CA ILE A 406 13.57 6.77 14.35
C ILE A 406 14.74 7.37 15.15
N VAL A 407 15.93 7.47 14.53
CA VAL A 407 17.12 7.98 15.21
C VAL A 407 16.88 9.39 15.74
N ILE A 408 16.36 10.30 14.91
CA ILE A 408 16.10 11.67 15.36
C ILE A 408 15.02 11.70 16.44
N TRP A 409 13.99 10.85 16.35
CA TRP A 409 12.92 10.79 17.34
C TRP A 409 13.41 10.29 18.71
N ILE A 410 14.26 9.26 18.73
CA ILE A 410 14.88 8.75 19.97
C ILE A 410 15.77 9.82 20.60
N ILE A 411 16.58 10.52 19.78
CA ILE A 411 17.40 11.64 20.27
C ILE A 411 16.51 12.71 20.91
N LEU A 412 15.41 13.09 20.24
CA LEU A 412 14.47 14.08 20.73
C LEU A 412 13.78 13.63 22.02
N ASP A 413 13.33 12.38 22.12
CA ASP A 413 12.75 11.84 23.37
C ASP A 413 13.74 11.92 24.55
N ILE A 414 15.01 11.58 24.32
CA ILE A 414 16.05 11.64 25.37
C ILE A 414 16.31 13.07 25.83
N ILE A 415 16.44 14.03 24.90
CA ILE A 415 16.84 15.41 25.23
C ILE A 415 15.67 16.32 25.61
N CYS A 416 14.49 16.11 25.01
CA CYS A 416 13.31 16.94 25.18
C CYS A 416 12.30 16.37 26.17
N GLY A 417 12.57 15.22 26.82
CA GLY A 417 11.66 14.34 27.59
C GLY A 417 10.53 14.96 28.43
N LYS A 418 10.60 16.25 28.76
CA LYS A 418 9.48 17.06 29.26
C LYS A 418 8.26 17.11 28.32
N ALA A 419 8.43 16.94 27.02
CA ALA A 419 7.39 17.26 26.04
C ALA A 419 6.25 16.21 25.96
N ALA A 420 6.47 15.01 26.50
CA ALA A 420 5.46 13.96 26.65
C ALA A 420 5.15 13.63 28.13
N GLY A 421 5.52 14.52 29.07
CA GLY A 421 5.40 14.29 30.52
C GLY A 421 6.11 13.02 31.00
N GLN A 422 7.10 12.56 30.24
CA GLN A 422 7.98 11.46 30.62
C GLN A 422 9.19 12.03 31.39
N SER A 423 9.83 11.20 32.20
CA SER A 423 11.11 11.58 32.82
C SER A 423 12.16 11.80 31.73
N LEU A 424 13.10 12.72 31.96
CA LEU A 424 14.25 12.93 31.07
C LEU A 424 14.98 11.60 30.83
N GLY A 425 15.34 11.29 29.57
CA GLY A 425 16.02 10.05 29.22
C GLY A 425 15.14 8.81 29.01
N VAL A 426 13.82 8.96 28.91
CA VAL A 426 12.88 7.88 28.57
C VAL A 426 12.51 7.95 27.09
N VAL A 427 12.48 6.80 26.41
CA VAL A 427 12.07 6.68 25.00
C VAL A 427 10.62 6.19 24.92
N SER A 428 9.79 6.88 24.14
CA SER A 428 8.40 6.50 23.93
C SER A 428 8.29 5.40 22.88
N ILE A 429 7.77 4.22 23.26
CA ILE A 429 7.49 3.14 22.29
C ILE A 429 6.44 3.59 21.24
N PRO A 430 5.27 4.14 21.63
CA PRO A 430 4.31 4.67 20.66
C PRO A 430 4.89 5.80 19.79
N GLY A 431 5.72 6.66 20.39
CA GLY A 431 6.44 7.72 19.69
C GLY A 431 7.38 7.15 18.62
N THR A 432 8.19 6.18 18.99
CA THR A 432 9.10 5.46 18.07
C THR A 432 8.33 4.75 16.95
N CYS A 433 7.21 4.11 17.27
CA CYS A 433 6.32 3.51 16.28
C CYS A 433 5.75 4.56 15.30
N SER A 434 5.41 5.74 15.80
CA SER A 434 4.98 6.87 14.96
C SER A 434 6.13 7.42 14.11
N ALA A 435 7.35 7.47 14.65
CA ALA A 435 8.55 7.89 13.94
C ALA A 435 8.84 7.04 12.70
N VAL A 436 8.65 5.72 12.80
CA VAL A 436 8.73 4.80 11.67
C VAL A 436 7.77 5.25 10.57
N VAL A 437 6.50 5.43 10.90
CA VAL A 437 5.46 5.84 9.94
C VAL A 437 5.81 7.20 9.33
N VAL A 438 6.28 8.16 10.12
CA VAL A 438 6.67 9.49 9.62
C VAL A 438 7.80 9.40 8.59
N GLY A 439 8.85 8.65 8.87
CA GLY A 439 9.96 8.48 7.92
C GLY A 439 9.49 7.82 6.62
N LEU A 440 8.63 6.82 6.72
CA LEU A 440 8.01 6.14 5.58
C LEU A 440 7.12 7.08 4.75
N VAL A 441 6.28 7.90 5.39
CA VAL A 441 5.43 8.91 4.73
C VAL A 441 6.27 9.96 4.00
N VAL A 442 7.29 10.49 4.65
CA VAL A 442 8.09 11.60 4.14
C VAL A 442 8.84 11.19 2.87
N ILE A 443 9.30 9.95 2.77
CA ILE A 443 10.00 9.46 1.58
C ILE A 443 9.06 8.97 0.47
N THR A 444 7.80 8.63 0.75
CA THR A 444 6.80 8.15 -0.23
C THR A 444 6.80 8.94 -1.56
N PRO A 445 6.71 10.29 -1.59
CA PRO A 445 6.67 11.02 -2.84
C PRO A 445 8.02 11.06 -3.59
N ALA A 446 9.12 10.71 -2.94
CA ALA A 446 10.49 10.83 -3.45
C ALA A 446 11.22 9.49 -3.65
N ALA A 447 10.66 8.36 -3.21
CA ALA A 447 11.43 7.13 -2.99
C ALA A 447 12.19 6.66 -4.24
N GLY A 448 11.63 6.80 -5.44
CA GLY A 448 12.31 6.48 -6.71
C GLY A 448 12.97 7.65 -7.45
N TYR A 449 13.04 8.84 -6.83
CA TYR A 449 13.50 10.08 -7.48
C TYR A 449 14.74 10.72 -6.84
N VAL A 450 15.16 10.25 -5.66
CA VAL A 450 16.28 10.82 -4.91
C VAL A 450 17.34 9.79 -4.60
N GLN A 451 18.58 10.24 -4.39
CA GLN A 451 19.66 9.38 -3.93
C GLN A 451 19.50 8.99 -2.44
N PRO A 452 20.10 7.87 -1.98
CA PRO A 452 19.98 7.43 -0.57
C PRO A 452 20.44 8.43 0.48
N GLY A 453 21.42 9.27 0.16
CA GLY A 453 21.86 10.35 1.06
C GLY A 453 20.74 11.36 1.37
N TYR A 454 19.90 11.68 0.37
CA TYR A 454 18.73 12.54 0.58
C TYR A 454 17.61 11.83 1.31
N ALA A 455 17.43 10.52 1.12
CA ALA A 455 16.45 9.75 1.91
C ALA A 455 16.75 9.81 3.42
N LEU A 456 18.03 9.73 3.79
CA LEU A 456 18.49 9.92 5.17
C LEU A 456 18.14 11.33 5.67
N LEU A 457 18.48 12.36 4.90
CA LEU A 457 18.22 13.74 5.27
C LEU A 457 16.71 14.02 5.40
N MET A 458 15.91 13.51 4.47
CA MET A 458 14.45 13.62 4.48
C MET A 458 13.84 12.97 5.73
N GLY A 459 14.30 11.77 6.12
CA GLY A 459 13.84 11.12 7.34
C GLY A 459 14.21 11.90 8.61
N LEU A 460 15.42 12.47 8.69
CA LEU A 460 15.83 13.34 9.80
C LEU A 460 14.97 14.61 9.87
N ILE A 461 14.80 15.32 8.76
CA ILE A 461 14.01 16.57 8.69
C ILE A 461 12.55 16.29 9.03
N GLY A 462 11.97 15.26 8.39
CA GLY A 462 10.58 14.86 8.58
C GLY A 462 10.29 14.45 10.02
N GLY A 463 11.11 13.56 10.58
CA GLY A 463 11.01 13.13 11.98
C GLY A 463 11.10 14.31 12.95
N PHE A 464 12.06 15.22 12.75
CA PHE A 464 12.22 16.40 13.58
C PHE A 464 11.01 17.35 13.52
N ILE A 465 10.55 17.72 12.32
CA ILE A 465 9.44 18.67 12.16
C ILE A 465 8.15 18.08 12.72
N VAL A 466 7.85 16.81 12.42
CA VAL A 466 6.62 16.16 12.91
C VAL A 466 6.66 15.99 14.42
N TYR A 467 7.83 15.69 15.01
CA TYR A 467 8.00 15.67 16.46
C TYR A 467 7.60 17.01 17.09
N LEU A 468 8.14 18.12 16.60
CA LEU A 468 7.79 19.46 17.10
C LEU A 468 6.30 19.76 16.95
N PHE A 469 5.69 19.35 15.84
CA PHE A 469 4.27 19.54 15.60
C PHE A 469 3.42 18.74 16.60
N LEU A 470 3.81 17.49 16.89
CA LEU A 470 3.14 16.64 17.88
C LEU A 470 3.11 17.29 19.26
N LEU A 471 4.20 17.94 19.68
CA LEU A 471 4.29 18.63 20.97
C LEU A 471 3.40 19.88 21.05
N GLY A 472 3.26 20.60 19.95
CA GLY A 472 2.55 21.88 19.92
C GLY A 472 1.06 21.76 19.63
N LYS A 473 0.63 20.77 18.85
CA LYS A 473 -0.66 20.84 18.16
C LYS A 473 -1.87 20.96 19.07
N ASN A 474 -1.91 20.20 20.18
CA ASN A 474 -3.08 20.18 21.06
C ASN A 474 -3.24 21.54 21.75
N ARG A 475 -2.12 22.13 22.17
CA ARG A 475 -2.07 23.45 22.82
C ARG A 475 -2.42 24.58 21.87
N PHE A 476 -2.01 24.50 20.59
CA PHE A 476 -2.22 25.58 19.63
C PHE A 476 -3.56 25.49 18.90
N PHE A 477 -3.96 24.30 18.44
CA PHE A 477 -5.11 24.14 17.56
C PHE A 477 -6.38 23.64 18.27
N HIS A 478 -6.28 23.09 19.48
CA HIS A 478 -7.43 22.52 20.22
C HIS A 478 -8.25 21.49 19.41
N VAL A 479 -7.59 20.78 18.48
CA VAL A 479 -8.22 19.73 17.65
C VAL A 479 -7.79 18.36 18.14
N ASP A 480 -8.78 17.50 18.47
CA ASP A 480 -8.59 16.10 18.83
C ASP A 480 -8.35 15.23 17.57
N ASP A 481 -7.22 15.43 16.91
CA ASP A 481 -6.70 14.48 15.92
C ASP A 481 -6.16 13.24 16.66
N SER A 482 -7.08 12.30 16.94
CA SER A 482 -6.95 11.33 18.03
C SER A 482 -5.72 10.43 17.93
N LEU A 483 -5.43 9.92 16.73
CA LEU A 483 -4.26 9.08 16.44
C LEU A 483 -3.20 9.80 15.60
N ASP A 484 -3.19 11.13 15.64
CA ASP A 484 -2.19 11.97 15.01
C ASP A 484 -2.13 11.80 13.47
N VAL A 485 -3.27 11.57 12.82
CA VAL A 485 -3.36 11.33 11.36
C VAL A 485 -2.86 12.54 10.59
N PHE A 486 -3.31 13.74 10.96
CA PHE A 486 -2.85 14.97 10.34
C PHE A 486 -1.37 15.22 10.63
N THR A 487 -0.91 14.88 11.83
CA THR A 487 0.48 15.14 12.23
C THR A 487 1.44 14.22 11.50
N CYS A 488 1.17 12.91 11.47
CA CYS A 488 2.04 11.93 10.84
C CYS A 488 1.90 11.94 9.31
N HIS A 489 0.67 11.93 8.79
CA HIS A 489 0.42 11.81 7.34
C HIS A 489 0.25 13.16 6.65
N GLY A 490 -0.45 14.11 7.27
CA GLY A 490 -0.63 15.46 6.73
C GLY A 490 0.70 16.23 6.71
N VAL A 491 1.30 16.49 7.87
CA VAL A 491 2.59 17.21 7.94
C VAL A 491 3.71 16.39 7.29
N GLY A 492 3.75 15.08 7.52
CA GLY A 492 4.74 14.21 6.86
C GLY A 492 4.64 14.25 5.32
N GLY A 493 3.43 14.12 4.76
CA GLY A 493 3.20 14.16 3.32
C GLY A 493 3.48 15.53 2.71
N LEU A 494 3.18 16.61 3.44
CA LEU A 494 3.55 17.98 3.09
C LEU A 494 5.07 18.14 2.96
N ILE A 495 5.81 17.79 4.02
CA ILE A 495 7.26 17.91 4.06
C ILE A 495 7.90 17.03 2.99
N GLY A 496 7.48 15.76 2.89
CA GLY A 496 7.96 14.85 1.87
C GLY A 496 7.81 15.42 0.46
N SER A 497 6.62 15.92 0.13
CA SER A 497 6.31 16.44 -1.20
C SER A 497 7.09 17.71 -1.55
N LEU A 498 7.35 18.59 -0.58
CA LEU A 498 8.21 19.76 -0.77
C LEU A 498 9.67 19.36 -0.98
N LEU A 499 10.19 18.45 -0.14
CA LEU A 499 11.55 17.95 -0.24
C LEU A 499 11.78 17.17 -1.55
N THR A 500 10.77 16.46 -2.08
CA THR A 500 10.83 15.88 -3.44
C THR A 500 11.14 16.95 -4.48
N GLY A 501 10.43 18.08 -4.45
CA GLY A 501 10.65 19.18 -5.41
C GLY A 501 12.01 19.88 -5.25
N LEU A 502 12.68 19.71 -4.11
CA LEU A 502 14.04 20.19 -3.89
C LEU A 502 15.10 19.21 -4.41
N PHE A 503 14.92 17.91 -4.15
CA PHE A 503 15.98 16.91 -4.25
C PHE A 503 15.88 15.94 -5.43
N CYS A 504 14.76 15.90 -6.18
CA CYS A 504 14.61 14.96 -7.30
C CYS A 504 15.68 15.19 -8.38
N GLN A 505 16.12 14.11 -9.02
CA GLN A 505 17.23 14.15 -9.98
C GLN A 505 16.92 13.33 -11.24
N THR A 506 17.20 13.92 -12.41
CA THR A 506 17.11 13.24 -13.72
C THR A 506 18.06 12.04 -13.80
N ASP A 507 19.23 12.16 -13.17
CA ASP A 507 20.26 11.12 -13.15
C ASP A 507 19.83 9.90 -12.33
N VAL A 508 18.87 10.09 -11.42
CA VAL A 508 18.27 9.00 -10.63
C VAL A 508 17.09 8.40 -11.39
N SER A 509 16.23 9.23 -11.99
CA SER A 509 15.07 8.77 -12.75
C SER A 509 14.82 9.66 -13.95
N SER A 510 14.88 9.06 -15.14
CA SER A 510 14.58 9.75 -16.41
C SER A 510 13.11 10.19 -16.56
N LYS A 511 12.24 9.78 -15.62
CA LYS A 511 10.81 10.13 -15.59
C LYS A 511 10.52 11.49 -14.96
N VAL A 512 11.52 12.14 -14.36
CA VAL A 512 11.34 13.44 -13.67
C VAL A 512 12.38 14.44 -14.12
N ASN A 513 12.03 15.72 -14.00
CA ASN A 513 13.01 16.80 -14.11
C ASN A 513 13.79 16.94 -12.80
N ASN A 514 14.91 17.66 -12.85
CA ASN A 514 15.68 18.00 -11.67
C ASN A 514 14.84 18.85 -10.69
N GLY A 515 15.21 18.79 -9.41
CA GLY A 515 14.64 19.61 -8.35
C GLY A 515 15.30 20.99 -8.27
N ALA A 516 14.83 21.81 -7.33
CA ALA A 516 15.30 23.18 -7.17
C ALA A 516 16.80 23.29 -6.89
N LEU A 517 17.37 22.37 -6.11
CA LEU A 517 18.80 22.36 -5.79
C LEU A 517 19.67 21.81 -6.94
N TYR A 518 19.03 21.31 -7.98
CA TYR A 518 19.65 20.73 -9.18
C TYR A 518 19.37 21.56 -10.44
N GLY A 519 19.12 22.87 -10.26
CA GLY A 519 19.01 23.83 -11.36
C GLY A 519 17.60 24.03 -11.93
N ASN A 520 16.56 23.41 -11.35
CA ASN A 520 15.17 23.58 -11.79
C ASN A 520 14.25 24.01 -10.63
N PRO A 521 14.27 25.31 -10.25
CA PRO A 521 13.47 25.83 -9.13
C PRO A 521 11.96 25.74 -9.36
N VAL A 522 11.52 25.64 -10.62
CA VAL A 522 10.10 25.53 -10.98
C VAL A 522 9.51 24.21 -10.45
N GLN A 523 10.30 23.15 -10.31
CA GLN A 523 9.83 21.88 -9.76
C GLN A 523 9.27 22.04 -8.35
N LEU A 524 9.90 22.85 -7.50
CA LEU A 524 9.38 23.15 -6.15
C LEU A 524 8.02 23.85 -6.23
N TRP A 525 7.82 24.75 -7.18
CA TRP A 525 6.55 25.43 -7.37
C TRP A 525 5.43 24.49 -7.82
N TYR A 526 5.73 23.50 -8.68
CA TYR A 526 4.77 22.46 -9.03
C TYR A 526 4.34 21.63 -7.82
N GLN A 527 5.27 21.34 -6.90
CA GLN A 527 4.93 20.64 -5.66
C GLN A 527 4.06 21.52 -4.74
N VAL A 528 4.42 22.80 -4.55
CA VAL A 528 3.64 23.76 -3.76
C VAL A 528 2.22 23.91 -4.31
N ALA A 529 2.08 24.08 -5.62
CA ALA A 529 0.77 24.17 -6.27
C ALA A 529 -0.04 22.89 -6.03
N GLY A 530 0.54 21.71 -6.27
CA GLY A 530 -0.08 20.41 -6.01
C GLY A 530 -0.57 20.25 -4.57
N ILE A 531 0.24 20.66 -3.58
CA ILE A 531 -0.13 20.68 -2.16
C ILE A 531 -1.32 21.60 -1.90
N LEU A 532 -1.28 22.85 -2.37
CA LEU A 532 -2.36 23.81 -2.11
C LEU A 532 -3.69 23.34 -2.71
N ILE A 533 -3.64 22.82 -3.93
CA ILE A 533 -4.81 22.28 -4.64
C ILE A 533 -5.33 21.03 -3.92
N THR A 534 -4.46 20.08 -3.56
CA THR A 534 -4.85 18.86 -2.83
C THR A 534 -5.46 19.19 -1.48
N SER A 535 -4.90 20.18 -0.77
CA SER A 535 -5.42 20.66 0.52
C SER A 535 -6.81 21.26 0.36
N ALA A 536 -6.97 22.23 -0.52
CA ALA A 536 -8.25 22.91 -0.76
C ALA A 536 -9.34 21.91 -1.20
N PHE A 537 -9.00 21.01 -2.12
CA PHE A 537 -9.92 19.99 -2.60
C PHE A 537 -10.30 18.98 -1.51
N SER A 538 -9.32 18.49 -0.73
CA SER A 538 -9.57 17.53 0.36
C SER A 538 -10.44 18.14 1.47
N VAL A 539 -10.21 19.39 1.85
CA VAL A 539 -11.08 20.12 2.80
C VAL A 539 -12.49 20.27 2.24
N ALA A 540 -12.61 20.75 1.00
CA ALA A 540 -13.90 21.00 0.36
C ALA A 540 -14.72 19.72 0.21
N CYS A 541 -14.15 18.64 -0.32
CA CYS A 541 -14.82 17.36 -0.48
C CYS A 541 -15.21 16.74 0.86
N THR A 542 -14.31 16.76 1.84
CA THR A 542 -14.59 16.22 3.17
C THR A 542 -15.74 16.97 3.85
N ALA A 543 -15.74 18.30 3.79
CA ALA A 543 -16.81 19.13 4.35
C ALA A 543 -18.14 18.95 3.58
N ALA A 544 -18.09 18.90 2.25
CA ALA A 544 -19.27 18.70 1.39
C ALA A 544 -19.95 17.35 1.64
N ILE A 545 -19.20 16.33 2.05
CA ILE A 545 -19.75 15.01 2.43
C ILE A 545 -20.29 15.05 3.86
N LEU A 546 -19.51 15.54 4.83
CA LEU A 546 -19.86 15.45 6.25
C LEU A 546 -20.95 16.43 6.69
N LEU A 547 -21.00 17.66 6.16
CA LEU A 547 -21.96 18.66 6.60
C LEU A 547 -23.41 18.26 6.29
N PRO A 548 -23.77 17.78 5.08
CA PRO A 548 -25.13 17.27 4.84
C PRO A 548 -25.48 16.07 5.74
N MET A 549 -24.55 15.15 5.97
CA MET A 549 -24.78 14.03 6.88
C MET A 549 -24.95 14.49 8.34
N HIS A 550 -24.25 15.55 8.75
CA HIS A 550 -24.34 16.12 10.07
C HIS A 550 -25.76 16.62 10.37
N PHE A 551 -26.40 17.30 9.41
CA PHE A 551 -27.74 17.85 9.56
C PHE A 551 -28.88 16.85 9.27
N THR A 552 -28.61 15.70 8.65
CA THR A 552 -29.64 14.72 8.29
C THR A 552 -29.69 13.52 9.24
N ILE A 553 -28.65 12.68 9.24
CA ILE A 553 -28.59 11.42 10.03
C ILE A 553 -27.80 11.57 11.32
N GLY A 554 -27.06 12.66 11.46
CA GLY A 554 -26.16 12.95 12.58
C GLY A 554 -24.93 12.04 12.58
N ILE A 555 -23.75 12.64 12.48
CA ILE A 555 -22.48 11.92 12.31
C ILE A 555 -21.81 11.51 13.64
N ARG A 556 -22.12 12.22 14.73
CA ARG A 556 -21.44 12.08 16.02
C ARG A 556 -22.25 11.24 17.03
N THR A 557 -21.55 10.45 17.85
CA THR A 557 -22.15 9.70 18.96
C THR A 557 -22.45 10.59 20.17
N SER A 558 -23.44 10.21 20.98
CA SER A 558 -23.79 10.95 22.21
C SER A 558 -22.72 10.76 23.29
N ARG A 559 -22.66 11.66 24.28
CA ARG A 559 -21.73 11.57 25.41
C ARG A 559 -21.83 10.22 26.15
N ASP A 560 -23.05 9.72 26.36
CA ASP A 560 -23.28 8.41 26.98
C ASP A 560 -22.69 7.26 26.15
N GLN A 561 -22.87 7.31 24.82
CA GLN A 561 -22.29 6.32 23.91
C GLN A 561 -20.75 6.36 23.94
N GLN A 562 -20.15 7.54 24.03
CA GLN A 562 -18.69 7.69 24.14
C GLN A 562 -18.15 7.11 25.45
N ILE A 563 -18.88 7.27 26.57
CA ILE A 563 -18.50 6.69 27.86
C ILE A 563 -18.57 5.16 27.82
N ARG A 564 -19.64 4.60 27.22
CA ARG A 564 -19.80 3.14 27.07
C ARG A 564 -18.81 2.50 26.10
N GLY A 565 -18.32 3.27 25.12
CA GLY A 565 -17.41 2.79 24.08
C GLY A 565 -18.14 2.20 22.87
N LEU A 566 -17.53 2.36 21.69
CA LEU A 566 -18.12 1.91 20.44
C LEU A 566 -18.10 0.40 20.24
N ASP A 567 -17.25 -0.33 20.96
CA ASP A 567 -17.26 -1.81 20.94
C ASP A 567 -18.60 -2.33 21.46
N ASN A 568 -19.11 -1.73 22.54
CA ASN A 568 -20.43 -2.03 23.07
C ASN A 568 -21.53 -1.43 22.19
N VAL A 569 -21.45 -0.13 21.89
CA VAL A 569 -22.54 0.62 21.26
C VAL A 569 -22.79 0.22 19.81
N ALA A 570 -21.72 -0.03 19.03
CA ALA A 570 -21.83 -0.34 17.60
C ALA A 570 -21.80 -1.85 17.32
N HIS A 571 -21.12 -2.64 18.15
CA HIS A 571 -20.88 -4.07 17.89
C HIS A 571 -21.49 -5.01 18.93
N GLY A 572 -22.07 -4.47 20.02
CA GLY A 572 -22.68 -5.28 21.08
C GLY A 572 -21.66 -6.08 21.91
N VAL A 573 -20.37 -5.77 21.80
CA VAL A 573 -19.31 -6.47 22.52
C VAL A 573 -19.11 -5.79 23.88
N ILE A 574 -19.33 -6.54 24.96
CA ILE A 574 -19.06 -6.07 26.32
C ILE A 574 -17.64 -6.49 26.66
N ASP A 575 -16.78 -5.50 26.93
CA ASP A 575 -15.44 -5.75 27.45
C ASP A 575 -15.57 -6.42 28.82
N CYS A 576 -15.04 -7.64 28.97
CA CYS A 576 -15.14 -8.42 30.21
C CYS A 576 -14.39 -7.78 31.40
N GLU A 577 -13.68 -6.68 31.18
CA GLU A 577 -12.82 -6.02 32.16
C GLU A 577 -13.39 -4.75 32.77
N LEU A 578 -14.62 -4.32 32.47
CA LEU A 578 -15.25 -3.33 33.33
C LEU A 578 -15.49 -4.01 34.69
N PRO A 579 -14.77 -3.63 35.79
CA PRO A 579 -15.24 -4.03 37.09
C PRO A 579 -16.63 -3.42 37.15
N GLN A 580 -17.66 -4.25 37.38
CA GLN A 580 -18.98 -3.73 37.69
C GLN A 580 -18.77 -2.61 38.70
N GLN A 581 -18.95 -1.37 38.26
CA GLN A 581 -19.10 -0.27 39.18
C GLN A 581 -20.32 -0.71 39.97
N LYS A 582 -20.06 -1.23 41.17
CA LYS A 582 -21.10 -1.46 42.16
C LYS A 582 -21.70 -0.08 42.33
N LEU A 583 -22.77 0.20 41.59
CA LEU A 583 -23.73 1.22 41.96
C LEU A 583 -23.91 1.03 43.47
N PRO A 584 -23.67 2.05 44.30
CA PRO A 584 -23.90 1.92 45.71
C PRO A 584 -25.40 1.72 45.88
N VAL A 585 -25.82 0.44 45.89
CA VAL A 585 -27.09 0.06 46.46
C VAL A 585 -26.95 0.51 47.90
N LYS A 586 -27.64 1.60 48.25
CA LYS A 586 -27.80 2.05 49.62
C LYS A 586 -28.48 0.92 50.40
N LEU A 587 -27.67 -0.01 50.89
CA LEU A 587 -28.05 -1.07 51.83
C LEU A 587 -28.47 -0.50 53.20
N SER A 588 -28.47 0.82 53.36
CA SER A 588 -29.02 1.51 54.53
C SER A 588 -30.55 1.58 54.56
N ALA A 589 -31.26 1.18 53.49
CA ALA A 589 -32.73 1.19 53.46
C ALA A 589 -33.40 -0.16 53.79
N LEU A 590 -32.63 -1.24 54.00
CA LEU A 590 -33.18 -2.59 54.27
C LEU A 590 -32.89 -3.09 55.69
N ARG A 591 -32.44 -2.22 56.61
CA ARG A 591 -32.14 -2.58 58.01
C ARG A 591 -33.21 -2.19 59.02
N GLN A 592 -34.39 -1.76 58.59
CA GLN A 592 -35.44 -1.28 59.50
C GLN A 592 -36.73 -2.10 59.59
N ASP A 593 -36.90 -3.19 58.84
CA ASP A 593 -38.01 -4.12 59.06
C ASP A 593 -37.50 -5.54 59.30
N ARG A 594 -37.02 -5.79 60.53
CA ARG A 594 -37.01 -7.14 61.09
C ARG A 594 -38.41 -7.44 61.65
N GLY A 595 -39.30 -7.87 60.77
CA GLY A 595 -40.61 -8.38 61.16
C GLY A 595 -41.29 -9.04 59.97
N ASN A 596 -41.25 -10.38 59.92
CA ASN A 596 -41.94 -11.25 58.96
C ASN A 596 -41.40 -11.25 57.51
N LEU A 597 -40.41 -12.12 57.24
CA LEU A 597 -40.19 -12.62 55.87
C LEU A 597 -40.47 -14.12 55.81
N ASN A 598 -41.57 -14.46 55.11
CA ASN A 598 -41.89 -15.79 54.62
C ASN A 598 -40.88 -16.22 53.54
N ILE A 599 -40.43 -17.48 53.60
CA ILE A 599 -39.42 -18.09 52.72
C ILE A 599 -40.04 -18.45 51.35
N ALA A 600 -40.58 -17.48 50.62
CA ALA A 600 -41.17 -17.73 49.29
C ALA A 600 -40.76 -16.72 48.19
N THR A 601 -40.02 -15.65 48.51
CA THR A 601 -39.78 -14.55 47.55
C THR A 601 -38.31 -14.32 47.23
N VAL A 602 -37.51 -15.38 47.11
CA VAL A 602 -36.08 -15.29 46.68
C VAL A 602 -35.85 -15.90 45.29
N ALA A 603 -36.90 -16.43 44.64
CA ALA A 603 -36.74 -17.19 43.38
C ALA A 603 -36.88 -16.40 42.06
N THR A 604 -36.99 -15.06 42.07
CA THR A 604 -37.31 -14.29 40.83
C THR A 604 -36.31 -13.22 40.43
N ALA A 605 -35.08 -13.21 40.96
CA ALA A 605 -34.06 -12.23 40.56
C ALA A 605 -32.75 -12.87 40.07
N ILE A 606 -32.82 -13.60 38.97
CA ILE A 606 -31.65 -13.92 38.11
C ILE A 606 -32.11 -13.66 36.66
N PRO A 607 -31.55 -12.67 35.92
CA PRO A 607 -31.91 -12.49 34.53
C PRO A 607 -31.28 -13.59 33.67
N LYS A 608 -32.07 -14.12 32.72
CA LYS A 608 -31.61 -14.84 31.54
C LYS A 608 -30.93 -13.91 30.56
#